data_AF-A0A378UZL0-F1
#
_entry.id   AF-A0A378UZL0-F1
#
_cell.length_a   1.000
_cell.length_b   1.000
_cell.length_c   1.000
_cell.angle_alpha   90.00
_cell.angle_beta   90.00
_cell.angle_gamma   90.00
#
_symmetry.space_group_name_H-M   'P 1'
#
loop_
_entity.id
_entity.type
_entity.pdbx_description
1 polymer ?
#
loop_
_entity_poly.entity_id
_entity_poly.type
_entity_poly.pdbx_seq_one_letter_code
_entity_poly.pdbx_strand_id
1 'polypeptide(L)'
;MGFGFGVLIALLLLVIPGALIARAGGLTLSAAVAVGPALTYGTVALTIVPLGAVGVPWNAWTALFAVAIVAAVAAGLRRALGRYRDRDAEASGAASRPAMLVAAGVVLGAALIAAAAFAGLAHWQSIPSTWDSVWHANTIRWILDTGQASPTHMGELRNVETQEALYYPSAFHALAAVYCQLTGAAATTAYTVSSVTAAVWLFPVSAAVLTWKMVRPHTCEMRTAVAAATAAALAASFTAVPYVEFDVAAMPNLVAYGLAVPVFALIASTPAHRDRIGLAVLATVGVFSVHLTGGVVTVLLVGVWWLAEALWRPVRSRLSDFLALAAVAVPALLIMLPQFLGVLQQADIIVGHAFVNHLGKKHSLFAAIVQHTRHLNDFPIQNALIALAAIGGLVMLIKKIWWPLAVWLILIVSIVHSGARSVAPSAPSPASSATCSTATRAGCRQWSRCCTRRWPPSDCAPWFCSRRRRFAEPVPARCGSERRPPSRWSPPQWAWPGTTSPGTSTCSGRSTTR
;
A
#
# COMPACT_ATOMS: atom_id res chain seq x y z
N MET A 1 23.63 6.99 -1.27
CA MET A 1 22.51 7.69 -0.61
C MET A 1 22.15 6.95 0.67
N GLY A 2 22.02 7.63 1.82
CA GLY A 2 21.59 6.97 3.06
C GLY A 2 20.07 6.75 3.11
N PHE A 3 19.61 5.75 3.88
CA PHE A 3 18.19 5.34 3.93
C PHE A 3 17.25 6.50 4.28
N GLY A 4 17.57 7.28 5.33
CA GLY A 4 16.72 8.41 5.74
C GLY A 4 16.67 9.56 4.74
N PHE A 5 17.76 9.83 4.03
CA PHE A 5 17.75 10.81 2.95
C PHE A 5 16.88 10.34 1.76
N GLY A 6 16.95 9.04 1.44
CA GLY A 6 16.06 8.44 0.45
C GLY A 6 14.58 8.55 0.82
N VAL A 7 14.23 8.23 2.06
CA VAL A 7 12.86 8.40 2.58
C VAL A 7 12.42 9.86 2.53
N LEU A 8 13.29 10.81 2.87
CA LEU A 8 12.98 12.23 2.77
C LEU A 8 12.69 12.67 1.32
N ILE A 9 13.53 12.26 0.35
CA ILE A 9 13.29 12.57 -1.06
C ILE A 9 11.96 11.98 -1.53
N ALA A 10 11.71 10.70 -1.21
CA ALA A 10 10.46 10.05 -1.57
C ALA A 10 9.25 10.74 -0.92
N LEU A 11 9.39 11.23 0.33
CA LEU A 11 8.34 11.99 1.01
C LEU A 11 8.03 13.31 0.29
N LEU A 12 9.08 14.05 -0.10
CA LEU A 12 8.93 15.28 -0.86
C LEU A 12 8.26 15.01 -2.21
N LEU A 13 8.69 13.95 -2.91
CA LEU A 13 8.10 13.53 -4.19
C LEU A 13 6.64 13.09 -4.04
N LEU A 14 6.29 12.44 -2.94
CA LEU A 14 4.92 12.00 -2.64
C LEU A 14 4.00 13.18 -2.33
N VAL A 15 4.45 14.14 -1.51
CA VAL A 15 3.58 15.19 -0.95
C VAL A 15 3.56 16.46 -1.78
N ILE A 16 4.73 16.98 -2.21
CA ILE A 16 4.84 18.32 -2.80
C ILE A 16 4.04 18.48 -4.09
N PRO A 17 4.12 17.57 -5.09
CA PRO A 17 3.43 17.78 -6.36
C PRO A 17 1.93 17.99 -6.20
N GLY A 18 1.26 17.09 -5.48
CA GLY A 18 -0.16 17.22 -5.18
C GLY A 18 -0.48 18.35 -4.22
N ALA A 19 0.40 18.69 -3.27
CA ALA A 19 0.21 19.86 -2.40
C ALA A 19 0.23 21.17 -3.22
N LEU A 20 1.10 21.29 -4.22
CA LEU A 20 1.11 22.43 -5.15
C LEU A 20 -0.20 22.52 -5.94
N ILE A 21 -0.70 21.39 -6.46
CA ILE A 21 -2.00 21.31 -7.15
C ILE A 21 -3.14 21.71 -6.21
N ALA A 22 -3.15 21.21 -4.98
CA ALA A 22 -4.13 21.58 -3.96
C ALA A 22 -4.11 23.08 -3.63
N ARG A 23 -2.91 23.68 -3.51
CA ARG A 23 -2.74 25.12 -3.27
C ARG A 23 -3.19 25.96 -4.47
N ALA A 24 -2.88 25.52 -5.68
CA ALA A 24 -3.37 26.13 -6.92
C ALA A 24 -4.91 26.11 -6.97
N GLY A 25 -5.51 24.97 -6.60
CA GLY A 25 -6.96 24.79 -6.43
C GLY A 25 -7.57 25.48 -5.22
N GLY A 26 -6.76 26.14 -4.37
CA GLY A 26 -7.24 27.03 -3.30
C GLY A 26 -7.48 26.37 -1.94
N LEU A 27 -7.03 25.13 -1.72
CA LEU A 27 -7.02 24.50 -0.40
C LEU A 27 -6.03 25.19 0.53
N THR A 28 -6.28 25.18 1.85
CA THR A 28 -5.33 25.65 2.87
C THR A 28 -4.05 24.81 2.88
N LEU A 29 -2.97 25.30 3.49
CA LEU A 29 -1.70 24.55 3.56
C LEU A 29 -1.88 23.20 4.27
N SER A 30 -2.58 23.17 5.40
CA SER A 30 -2.84 21.93 6.14
C SER A 30 -3.63 20.91 5.32
N ALA A 31 -4.68 21.36 4.63
CA ALA A 31 -5.45 20.50 3.74
C ALA A 31 -4.61 20.03 2.55
N ALA A 32 -3.83 20.92 1.93
CA ALA A 32 -2.98 20.61 0.79
C ALA A 32 -1.91 19.56 1.11
N VAL A 33 -1.30 19.64 2.28
CA VAL A 33 -0.32 18.65 2.76
C VAL A 33 -0.99 17.29 3.03
N ALA A 34 -2.22 17.29 3.57
CA ALA A 34 -2.96 16.07 3.86
C ALA A 34 -3.45 15.35 2.58
N VAL A 35 -3.99 16.08 1.60
CA VAL A 35 -4.50 15.50 0.35
C VAL A 35 -3.45 15.39 -0.75
N GLY A 36 -2.28 16.02 -0.56
CA GLY A 36 -1.19 16.08 -1.53
C GLY A 36 -0.83 14.72 -2.12
N PRO A 37 -0.55 13.69 -1.31
CA PRO A 37 -0.30 12.34 -1.81
C PRO A 37 -1.36 11.79 -2.76
N ALA A 38 -2.64 12.01 -2.47
CA ALA A 38 -3.74 11.54 -3.31
C ALA A 38 -3.79 12.27 -4.65
N LEU A 39 -3.50 13.57 -4.67
CA LEU A 39 -3.42 14.37 -5.89
C LEU A 39 -2.16 14.08 -6.70
N THR A 40 -1.04 13.75 -6.05
CA THR A 40 0.17 13.27 -6.72
C THR A 40 -0.15 11.98 -7.48
N TYR A 41 -0.70 10.98 -6.80
CA TYR A 41 -1.09 9.73 -7.47
C TYR A 41 -2.21 9.92 -8.49
N GLY A 42 -3.17 10.81 -8.25
CA GLY A 42 -4.20 11.16 -9.22
C GLY A 42 -3.62 11.76 -10.50
N THR A 43 -2.61 12.62 -10.36
CA THR A 43 -1.90 13.22 -11.50
C THR A 43 -1.14 12.17 -12.29
N VAL A 44 -0.43 11.28 -11.59
CA VAL A 44 0.27 10.14 -12.21
C VAL A 44 -0.74 9.27 -12.96
N ALA A 45 -1.81 8.83 -12.30
CA ALA A 45 -2.84 7.98 -12.88
C ALA A 45 -3.51 8.58 -14.12
N LEU A 46 -3.84 9.87 -14.08
CA LEU A 46 -4.49 10.58 -15.19
C LEU A 46 -3.57 10.71 -16.41
N THR A 47 -2.25 10.65 -16.23
CA THR A 47 -1.28 10.92 -17.30
C THR A 47 -0.61 9.69 -17.87
N ILE A 48 -0.31 8.66 -17.06
CA ILE A 48 0.38 7.46 -17.55
C ILE A 48 -0.41 6.68 -18.61
N VAL A 49 -1.74 6.70 -18.56
CA VAL A 49 -2.60 6.03 -19.55
C VAL A 49 -2.53 6.70 -20.92
N PRO A 50 -2.87 8.01 -21.08
CA PRO A 50 -2.82 8.65 -22.39
C PRO A 50 -1.38 8.72 -22.93
N LEU A 51 -0.38 8.99 -22.10
CA LEU A 51 1.02 9.01 -22.54
C LEU A 51 1.47 7.64 -23.04
N GLY A 52 1.11 6.58 -22.32
CA GLY A 52 1.37 5.20 -22.73
C GLY A 52 0.72 4.85 -24.06
N ALA A 53 -0.51 5.32 -24.31
CA ALA A 53 -1.24 5.09 -25.55
C ALA A 53 -0.62 5.81 -26.77
N VAL A 54 -0.05 7.01 -26.57
CA VAL A 54 0.62 7.77 -27.65
C VAL A 54 2.14 7.50 -27.73
N GLY A 55 2.66 6.57 -26.93
CA GLY A 55 4.08 6.19 -26.94
C GLY A 55 5.03 7.23 -26.32
N VAL A 56 4.53 8.18 -25.52
CA VAL A 56 5.38 9.14 -24.80
C VAL A 56 5.92 8.48 -23.53
N PRO A 57 7.25 8.37 -23.37
CA PRO A 57 7.84 7.67 -22.24
C PRO A 57 7.63 8.43 -20.93
N TRP A 58 7.20 7.72 -19.89
CA TRP A 58 7.06 8.22 -18.53
C TRP A 58 8.42 8.41 -17.86
N ASN A 59 8.76 9.66 -17.57
CA ASN A 59 9.96 10.04 -16.85
C ASN A 59 9.75 11.30 -15.98
N ALA A 60 10.80 11.73 -15.29
CA ALA A 60 10.77 12.89 -14.40
C ALA A 60 10.31 14.18 -15.09
N TRP A 61 10.64 14.38 -16.38
CA TRP A 61 10.17 15.54 -17.14
C TRP A 61 8.69 15.44 -17.46
N THR A 62 8.21 14.29 -17.96
CA THR A 62 6.77 14.12 -18.23
C THR A 62 5.95 14.21 -16.94
N ALA A 63 6.47 13.71 -15.82
CA ALA A 63 5.85 13.86 -14.51
C ALA A 63 5.80 15.34 -14.07
N LEU A 64 6.88 16.11 -14.27
CA LEU A 64 6.93 17.54 -13.97
C LEU A 64 5.91 18.32 -14.82
N PHE A 65 5.85 18.07 -16.13
CA PHE A 65 4.88 18.70 -17.02
C PHE A 65 3.44 18.32 -16.66
N ALA A 66 3.18 17.06 -16.29
CA ALA A 66 1.88 16.61 -15.80
C ALA A 66 1.43 17.43 -14.59
N VAL A 67 2.31 17.61 -13.61
CA VAL A 67 2.03 18.41 -12.41
C VAL A 67 1.76 19.87 -12.78
N ALA A 68 2.56 20.46 -13.67
CA ALA A 68 2.38 21.84 -14.11
C ALA A 68 1.03 22.05 -14.83
N ILE A 69 0.65 21.14 -15.74
CA ILE A 69 -0.62 21.19 -16.47
C ILE A 69 -1.80 21.04 -15.50
N VAL A 70 -1.76 20.02 -14.63
CA VAL A 70 -2.85 19.78 -13.68
C VAL A 70 -2.97 20.93 -12.67
N ALA A 71 -1.85 21.51 -12.22
CA ALA A 71 -1.88 22.70 -11.35
C ALA A 71 -2.47 23.92 -12.07
N ALA A 72 -2.15 24.13 -13.35
CA ALA A 72 -2.73 25.20 -14.16
C ALA A 72 -4.24 25.01 -14.34
N VAL A 73 -4.69 23.78 -14.61
CA VAL A 73 -6.12 23.42 -14.69
C VAL A 73 -6.80 23.66 -13.34
N ALA A 74 -6.20 23.24 -12.22
CA ALA A 74 -6.74 23.47 -10.89
C ALA A 74 -6.86 24.98 -10.57
N ALA A 75 -5.87 25.79 -10.94
CA ALA A 75 -5.93 27.24 -10.79
C ALA A 75 -7.00 27.88 -11.70
N GLY A 76 -7.16 27.39 -12.93
CA GLY A 76 -8.19 27.83 -13.86
C GLY A 76 -9.60 27.53 -13.35
N LEU A 77 -9.84 26.28 -12.92
CA LEU A 77 -11.09 25.85 -12.31
C LEU A 77 -11.42 26.63 -11.04
N ARG A 78 -10.42 26.89 -10.19
CA ARG A 78 -10.59 27.75 -9.01
C ARG A 78 -11.10 29.14 -9.39
N ARG A 79 -10.53 29.77 -10.42
CA ARG A 79 -10.99 31.09 -10.89
C ARG A 79 -12.40 31.03 -11.47
N ALA A 80 -12.69 30.05 -12.32
CA ALA A 80 -14.00 29.88 -12.95
C ALA A 80 -15.13 29.58 -11.95
N LEU A 81 -14.82 28.79 -10.91
CA LEU A 81 -15.77 28.38 -9.88
C LEU A 81 -15.78 29.32 -8.67
N GLY A 82 -15.06 30.45 -8.72
CA GLY A 82 -14.92 31.39 -7.62
C GLY A 82 -16.26 31.91 -7.07
N ARG A 83 -17.29 32.01 -7.92
CA ARG A 83 -18.66 32.42 -7.55
C ARG A 83 -19.41 31.41 -6.67
N TYR A 84 -18.96 30.16 -6.62
CA TYR A 84 -19.59 29.10 -5.83
C TYR A 84 -18.88 28.85 -4.50
N ARG A 85 -17.82 29.63 -4.20
CA ARG A 85 -17.08 29.55 -2.94
C ARG A 85 -17.90 30.12 -1.81
N ASP A 86 -17.97 29.34 -0.73
CA ASP A 86 -18.50 29.80 0.54
C ASP A 86 -17.36 30.43 1.35
N ARG A 87 -17.33 31.76 1.37
CA ARG A 87 -16.25 32.53 2.04
C ARG A 87 -16.31 32.39 3.56
N ASP A 88 -17.49 32.21 4.13
CA ASP A 88 -17.67 32.04 5.57
C ASP A 88 -17.19 30.65 6.01
N ALA A 89 -17.46 29.62 5.20
CA ALA A 89 -16.90 28.30 5.40
C ALA A 89 -15.36 28.29 5.28
N GLU A 90 -14.77 29.12 4.40
CA GLU A 90 -13.32 29.27 4.29
C GLU A 90 -12.69 30.01 5.47
N ALA A 91 -13.36 31.04 6.00
CA ALA A 91 -12.94 31.74 7.22
C ALA A 91 -12.94 30.83 8.45
N SER A 92 -13.77 29.78 8.45
CA SER A 92 -13.81 28.74 9.49
C SER A 92 -12.66 27.71 9.43
N GLY A 93 -11.59 27.99 8.66
CA GLY A 93 -10.39 27.15 8.61
C GLY A 93 -9.76 26.93 9.99
N ALA A 94 -9.00 25.83 10.14
CA ALA A 94 -8.36 25.52 11.41
C ALA A 94 -7.41 26.65 11.84
N ALA A 95 -7.54 27.11 13.08
CA ALA A 95 -6.63 28.09 13.65
C ALA A 95 -5.20 27.52 13.74
N SER A 96 -4.21 28.41 13.71
CA SER A 96 -2.79 28.03 13.62
C SER A 96 -2.34 27.12 14.77
N ARG A 97 -2.72 27.44 16.02
CA ARG A 97 -2.38 26.66 17.21
C ARG A 97 -2.94 25.22 17.17
N PRO A 98 -4.26 25.01 16.98
CA PRO A 98 -4.82 23.68 16.71
C PRO A 98 -4.10 22.92 15.59
N ALA A 99 -3.86 23.57 14.46
CA ALA A 99 -3.20 22.95 13.31
C ALA A 99 -1.76 22.52 13.63
N MET A 100 -1.00 23.33 14.37
CA MET A 100 0.36 22.99 14.83
C MET A 100 0.36 21.80 15.79
N LEU A 101 -0.62 21.71 16.69
CA LEU A 101 -0.74 20.57 17.60
C LEU A 101 -1.00 19.27 16.83
N VAL A 102 -1.91 19.31 15.85
CA VAL A 102 -2.16 18.17 14.97
C VAL A 102 -0.91 17.79 14.18
N ALA A 103 -0.20 18.78 13.63
CA ALA A 103 1.05 18.55 12.92
C ALA A 103 2.11 17.90 13.82
N ALA A 104 2.23 18.32 15.08
CA ALA A 104 3.14 17.70 16.05
C ALA A 104 2.79 16.23 16.32
N GLY A 105 1.50 15.90 16.47
CA GLY A 105 1.04 14.51 16.60
C GLY A 105 1.34 13.65 15.37
N VAL A 106 1.12 14.21 14.16
CA VAL A 106 1.47 13.56 12.89
C VAL A 106 2.97 13.30 12.79
N VAL A 107 3.80 14.29 13.11
CA VAL A 107 5.27 14.16 13.09
C VAL A 107 5.74 13.13 14.11
N LEU A 108 5.14 13.08 15.30
CA LEU A 108 5.46 12.07 16.30
C LEU A 108 5.10 10.66 15.82
N GLY A 109 3.88 10.47 15.29
CA GLY A 109 3.47 9.18 14.72
C GLY A 109 4.36 8.74 13.56
N ALA A 110 4.71 9.68 12.67
CA ALA A 110 5.62 9.44 11.56
C ALA A 110 7.02 9.05 12.05
N ALA A 111 7.55 9.74 13.06
CA ALA A 111 8.85 9.42 13.67
C ALA A 111 8.87 8.04 14.32
N LEU A 112 7.78 7.63 14.99
CA LEU A 112 7.65 6.30 15.60
C LEU A 112 7.61 5.18 14.54
N ILE A 113 6.83 5.34 13.47
CA ILE A 113 6.79 4.39 12.36
C ILE A 113 8.15 4.33 11.66
N ALA A 114 8.79 5.49 11.45
CA ALA A 114 10.11 5.57 10.85
C ALA A 114 11.13 4.85 11.73
N ALA A 115 11.13 5.08 13.05
CA ALA A 115 12.02 4.40 13.99
C ALA A 115 11.85 2.87 13.93
N ALA A 116 10.62 2.37 13.85
CA ALA A 116 10.36 0.95 13.65
C ALA A 116 10.94 0.43 12.31
N ALA A 117 10.79 1.19 11.23
CA ALA A 117 11.36 0.83 9.93
C ALA A 117 12.90 0.84 9.94
N PHE A 118 13.53 1.85 10.55
CA PHE A 118 14.99 1.92 10.69
C PHE A 118 15.56 0.80 11.55
N ALA A 119 14.84 0.39 12.60
CA ALA A 119 15.24 -0.72 13.45
C ALA A 119 15.03 -2.09 12.77
N GLY A 120 13.97 -2.24 11.96
CA GLY A 120 13.57 -3.51 11.35
C GLY A 120 14.22 -3.81 10.01
N LEU A 121 14.58 -2.80 9.21
CA LEU A 121 15.04 -2.97 7.82
C LEU A 121 16.57 -2.88 7.69
N ALA A 122 17.25 -3.98 8.00
CA ALA A 122 18.71 -4.09 7.85
C ALA A 122 19.16 -3.98 6.38
N HIS A 123 18.43 -4.61 5.46
CA HIS A 123 18.78 -4.67 4.03
C HIS A 123 17.80 -3.88 3.16
N TRP A 124 17.52 -2.62 3.53
CA TRP A 124 16.52 -1.76 2.88
C TRP A 124 16.71 -1.52 1.37
N GLN A 125 17.88 -1.81 0.80
CA GLN A 125 18.14 -1.75 -0.65
C GLN A 125 17.70 -3.00 -1.41
N SER A 126 17.42 -4.08 -0.68
CA SER A 126 16.91 -5.34 -1.21
C SER A 126 15.39 -5.42 -1.06
N ILE A 127 14.80 -6.43 -1.70
CA ILE A 127 13.40 -6.81 -1.52
C ILE A 127 13.30 -8.15 -0.80
N PRO A 128 12.23 -8.41 -0.03
CA PRO A 128 11.95 -9.75 0.48
C PRO A 128 11.80 -10.74 -0.68
N SER A 129 12.13 -12.01 -0.47
CA SER A 129 11.91 -13.08 -1.45
C SER A 129 10.45 -13.58 -1.43
N THR A 130 9.50 -12.66 -1.60
CA THR A 130 8.07 -12.96 -1.76
C THR A 130 7.63 -12.66 -3.19
N TRP A 131 6.48 -13.18 -3.60
CA TRP A 131 6.00 -13.02 -4.97
C TRP A 131 5.72 -11.55 -5.32
N ASP A 132 4.99 -10.86 -4.44
CA ASP A 132 4.53 -9.48 -4.67
C ASP A 132 5.68 -8.47 -4.70
N SER A 133 6.69 -8.63 -3.83
CA SER A 133 7.86 -7.73 -3.82
C SER A 133 8.68 -7.82 -5.10
N VAL A 134 8.86 -9.05 -5.64
CA VAL A 134 9.56 -9.29 -6.91
C VAL A 134 8.77 -8.69 -8.06
N TRP A 135 7.44 -8.89 -8.07
CA TRP A 135 6.55 -8.25 -9.04
C TRP A 135 6.71 -6.73 -9.03
N HIS A 136 6.60 -6.08 -7.86
CA HIS A 136 6.68 -4.64 -7.76
C HIS A 136 8.04 -4.06 -8.17
N ALA A 137 9.14 -4.68 -7.76
CA ALA A 137 10.47 -4.24 -8.18
C ALA A 137 10.68 -4.39 -9.69
N ASN A 138 10.19 -5.50 -10.29
CA ASN A 138 10.25 -5.71 -11.73
C ASN A 138 9.36 -4.71 -12.49
N THR A 139 8.16 -4.39 -12.00
CA THR A 139 7.32 -3.35 -12.62
C THR A 139 8.02 -2.00 -12.62
N ILE A 140 8.66 -1.60 -11.51
CA ILE A 140 9.44 -0.35 -11.47
C ILE A 140 10.59 -0.41 -12.47
N ARG A 141 11.32 -1.54 -12.54
CA ARG A 141 12.43 -1.69 -13.48
C ARG A 141 11.96 -1.64 -14.93
N TRP A 142 10.84 -2.27 -15.25
CA TRP A 142 10.26 -2.27 -16.59
C TRP A 142 9.85 -0.86 -17.03
N ILE A 143 9.27 -0.05 -16.14
CA ILE A 143 8.99 1.37 -16.43
C ILE A 143 10.28 2.15 -16.74
N LEU A 144 11.36 1.88 -16.01
CA LEU A 144 12.65 2.53 -16.26
C LEU A 144 13.25 2.13 -17.62
N ASP A 145 13.07 0.89 -18.04
CA ASP A 145 13.66 0.35 -19.27
C ASP A 145 12.86 0.73 -20.52
N THR A 146 11.54 0.80 -20.41
CA THR A 146 10.65 1.03 -21.56
C THR A 146 10.05 2.43 -21.60
N GLY A 147 9.99 3.13 -20.48
CA GLY A 147 9.19 4.34 -20.31
C GLY A 147 7.68 4.08 -20.30
N GLN A 148 7.21 2.85 -20.50
CA GLN A 148 5.79 2.56 -20.43
C GLN A 148 5.37 2.43 -18.97
N ALA A 149 4.36 3.20 -18.55
CA ALA A 149 3.85 3.17 -17.17
C ALA A 149 2.35 2.87 -17.09
N SER A 150 1.66 2.78 -18.24
CA SER A 150 0.22 2.54 -18.26
C SER A 150 -0.13 1.17 -17.62
N PRO A 151 -1.17 1.11 -16.78
CA PRO A 151 -1.60 -0.12 -16.11
C PRO A 151 -2.11 -1.20 -17.07
N THR A 152 -2.37 -0.85 -18.34
CA THR A 152 -2.85 -1.80 -19.37
C THR A 152 -1.75 -2.62 -20.03
N HIS A 153 -0.48 -2.26 -19.83
CA HIS A 153 0.67 -2.92 -20.47
C HIS A 153 1.38 -3.92 -19.56
N MET A 154 0.81 -4.22 -18.39
CA MET A 154 1.45 -5.10 -17.40
C MET A 154 1.53 -6.56 -17.87
N GLY A 155 0.80 -6.90 -18.94
CA GLY A 155 0.88 -8.19 -19.63
C GLY A 155 2.21 -8.39 -20.35
N GLU A 156 2.78 -7.33 -20.92
CA GLU A 156 4.08 -7.40 -21.61
C GLU A 156 5.21 -7.79 -20.65
N LEU A 157 5.07 -7.41 -19.37
CA LEU A 157 6.00 -7.81 -18.31
C LEU A 157 5.72 -9.22 -17.78
N ARG A 158 4.43 -9.56 -17.54
CA ARG A 158 4.09 -10.83 -16.84
C ARG A 158 3.93 -12.03 -17.77
N ASN A 159 3.40 -11.80 -18.95
CA ASN A 159 2.91 -12.79 -19.89
C ASN A 159 3.78 -12.79 -21.16
N VAL A 160 5.11 -12.85 -20.99
CA VAL A 160 6.08 -12.73 -22.10
C VAL A 160 5.89 -13.85 -23.13
N GLU A 161 5.50 -15.05 -22.71
CA GLU A 161 5.30 -16.18 -23.60
C GLU A 161 3.93 -16.17 -24.29
N THR A 162 2.86 -15.80 -23.56
CA THR A 162 1.48 -15.87 -24.09
C THR A 162 1.00 -14.58 -24.74
N GLN A 163 1.67 -13.45 -24.46
CA GLN A 163 1.28 -12.11 -24.91
C GLN A 163 -0.13 -11.71 -24.45
N GLU A 164 -0.66 -12.36 -23.42
CA GLU A 164 -1.98 -12.03 -22.88
C GLU A 164 -1.96 -10.66 -22.21
N ALA A 165 -2.99 -9.85 -22.48
CA ALA A 165 -3.18 -8.58 -21.82
C ALA A 165 -3.37 -8.77 -20.30
N LEU A 166 -2.74 -7.91 -19.52
CA LEU A 166 -2.94 -7.84 -18.08
C LEU A 166 -3.11 -6.40 -17.63
N TYR A 167 -4.26 -6.13 -17.02
CA TYR A 167 -4.46 -4.90 -16.27
C TYR A 167 -3.88 -5.05 -14.86
N TYR A 168 -3.03 -4.12 -14.43
CA TYR A 168 -2.61 -4.01 -13.04
C TYR A 168 -2.36 -2.53 -12.66
N PRO A 169 -2.97 -2.00 -11.58
CA PRO A 169 -2.76 -0.60 -11.18
C PRO A 169 -1.27 -0.28 -10.95
N SER A 170 -0.75 0.70 -11.69
CA SER A 170 0.69 0.98 -11.77
C SER A 170 1.10 2.34 -11.20
N ALA A 171 0.16 3.12 -10.63
CA ALA A 171 0.46 4.49 -10.18
C ALA A 171 1.53 4.54 -9.07
N PHE A 172 1.56 3.54 -8.18
CA PHE A 172 2.63 3.36 -7.18
C PHE A 172 4.00 3.20 -7.86
N HIS A 173 4.09 2.28 -8.82
CA HIS A 173 5.31 1.94 -9.54
C HIS A 173 5.81 3.11 -10.39
N ALA A 174 4.89 3.83 -11.04
CA ALA A 174 5.19 4.99 -11.86
C ALA A 174 5.80 6.14 -11.05
N LEU A 175 5.33 6.37 -9.81
CA LEU A 175 5.95 7.36 -8.91
C LEU A 175 7.32 6.89 -8.41
N ALA A 176 7.45 5.61 -8.07
CA ALA A 176 8.72 5.01 -7.65
C ALA A 176 9.77 5.02 -8.78
N ALA A 177 9.36 4.89 -10.05
CA ALA A 177 10.24 5.03 -11.21
C ALA A 177 10.79 6.46 -11.35
N VAL A 178 9.97 7.49 -11.10
CA VAL A 178 10.45 8.89 -11.04
C VAL A 178 11.46 9.05 -9.91
N TYR A 179 11.23 8.44 -8.76
CA TYR A 179 12.21 8.43 -7.67
C TYR A 179 13.56 7.82 -8.11
N CYS A 180 13.55 6.67 -8.80
CA CYS A 180 14.77 6.08 -9.37
C CYS A 180 15.48 7.05 -10.31
N GLN A 181 14.76 7.71 -11.21
CA GLN A 181 15.33 8.65 -12.19
C GLN A 181 15.97 9.88 -11.53
N LEU A 182 15.37 10.38 -10.44
CA LEU A 182 15.90 11.55 -9.70
C LEU A 182 17.12 11.20 -8.82
N THR A 183 17.26 9.95 -8.41
CA THR A 183 18.23 9.55 -7.38
C THR A 183 19.32 8.60 -7.86
N GLY A 184 19.13 7.96 -9.01
CA GLY A 184 19.95 6.83 -9.48
C GLY A 184 19.75 5.54 -8.67
N ALA A 185 18.74 5.48 -7.79
CA ALA A 185 18.48 4.30 -6.97
C ALA A 185 17.98 3.12 -7.82
N ALA A 186 18.36 1.90 -7.42
CA ALA A 186 17.82 0.68 -8.01
C ALA A 186 16.32 0.53 -7.74
N ALA A 187 15.60 -0.20 -8.61
CA ALA A 187 14.16 -0.44 -8.49
C ALA A 187 13.78 -1.10 -7.15
N THR A 188 14.61 -2.02 -6.65
CA THR A 188 14.43 -2.66 -5.33
C THR A 188 14.51 -1.66 -4.18
N THR A 189 15.40 -0.68 -4.28
CA THR A 189 15.53 0.39 -3.29
C THR A 189 14.34 1.33 -3.35
N ALA A 190 13.91 1.73 -4.55
CA ALA A 190 12.76 2.59 -4.72
C ALA A 190 11.46 1.96 -4.23
N TYR A 191 11.28 0.65 -4.45
CA TYR A 191 10.20 -0.13 -3.86
C TYR A 191 10.18 0.04 -2.33
N THR A 192 11.25 -0.32 -1.64
CA THR A 192 11.30 -0.29 -0.17
C THR A 192 11.15 1.13 0.38
N VAL A 193 11.88 2.09 -0.20
CA VAL A 193 11.86 3.49 0.26
C VAL A 193 10.49 4.13 0.05
N SER A 194 9.84 3.91 -1.09
CA SER A 194 8.50 4.45 -1.38
C SER A 194 7.45 3.87 -0.43
N SER A 195 7.55 2.58 -0.14
CA SER A 195 6.68 1.90 0.82
C SER A 195 6.83 2.45 2.24
N VAL A 196 8.07 2.62 2.71
CA VAL A 196 8.35 3.16 4.05
C VAL A 196 7.85 4.60 4.15
N THR A 197 8.07 5.39 3.11
CA THR A 197 7.57 6.76 3.01
C THR A 197 6.05 6.81 3.12
N ALA A 198 5.34 5.95 2.38
CA ALA A 198 3.89 5.88 2.43
C ALA A 198 3.38 5.51 3.83
N ALA A 199 4.01 4.53 4.50
CA ALA A 199 3.64 4.14 5.85
C ALA A 199 3.88 5.23 6.89
N VAL A 200 5.06 5.86 6.84
CA VAL A 200 5.48 6.93 7.74
C VAL A 200 4.53 8.13 7.66
N TRP A 201 4.09 8.49 6.46
CA TRP A 201 3.31 9.70 6.27
C TRP A 201 1.80 9.49 6.31
N LEU A 202 1.30 8.52 5.54
CA LEU A 202 -0.12 8.45 5.21
C LEU A 202 -0.99 7.98 6.39
N PHE A 203 -0.48 7.12 7.26
CA PHE A 203 -1.25 6.59 8.39
C PHE A 203 -1.44 7.62 9.52
N PRO A 204 -0.39 8.31 10.00
CA PRO A 204 -0.57 9.38 10.98
C PRO A 204 -1.45 10.52 10.45
N VAL A 205 -1.27 10.92 9.17
CA VAL A 205 -2.11 11.93 8.52
C VAL A 205 -3.57 11.48 8.42
N SER A 206 -3.81 10.24 7.99
CA SER A 206 -5.17 9.69 7.91
C SER A 206 -5.84 9.62 9.27
N ALA A 207 -5.15 9.14 10.30
CA ALA A 207 -5.68 9.12 11.66
C ALA A 207 -6.05 10.53 12.14
N ALA A 208 -5.17 11.51 11.94
CA ALA A 208 -5.44 12.91 12.27
C ALA A 208 -6.68 13.45 11.55
N VAL A 209 -6.76 13.27 10.22
CA VAL A 209 -7.85 13.78 9.38
C VAL A 209 -9.18 13.12 9.75
N LEU A 210 -9.19 11.80 9.94
CA LEU A 210 -10.38 11.04 10.34
C LEU A 210 -10.91 11.53 11.68
N THR A 211 -10.05 11.58 12.70
CA THR A 211 -10.42 12.04 14.04
C THR A 211 -10.87 13.49 14.02
N TRP A 212 -10.18 14.37 13.27
CA TRP A 212 -10.60 15.75 13.13
C TRP A 212 -12.00 15.86 12.53
N LYS A 213 -12.28 15.13 11.44
CA LYS A 213 -13.60 15.11 10.78
C LYS A 213 -14.70 14.59 11.71
N MET A 214 -14.42 13.54 12.48
CA MET A 214 -15.36 12.92 13.41
C MET A 214 -15.66 13.77 14.64
N VAL A 215 -14.64 14.42 15.20
CA VAL A 215 -14.73 15.05 16.52
C VAL A 215 -15.11 16.53 16.43
N ARG A 216 -14.68 17.23 15.38
CA ARG A 216 -14.90 18.68 15.22
C ARG A 216 -16.35 19.14 15.40
N PRO A 217 -17.38 18.46 14.86
CA PRO A 217 -18.76 18.91 15.01
C PRO A 217 -19.30 18.81 16.45
N HIS A 218 -18.61 18.10 17.34
CA HIS A 218 -19.13 17.72 18.66
C HIS A 218 -18.36 18.36 19.84
N THR A 219 -17.34 19.17 19.57
CA THR A 219 -16.53 19.80 20.60
C THR A 219 -15.81 21.05 20.09
N CYS A 220 -15.03 21.71 20.95
CA CYS A 220 -14.24 22.87 20.55
C CYS A 220 -12.95 22.45 19.82
N GLU A 221 -12.44 23.36 18.98
CA GLU A 221 -11.34 23.07 18.07
C GLU A 221 -10.06 22.56 18.76
N MET A 222 -9.70 23.12 19.92
CA MET A 222 -8.53 22.65 20.67
C MET A 222 -8.69 21.20 21.16
N ARG A 223 -9.88 20.79 21.59
CA ARG A 223 -10.13 19.40 22.01
C ARG A 223 -10.09 18.45 20.81
N THR A 224 -10.61 18.89 19.67
CA THR A 224 -10.46 18.17 18.39
C THR A 224 -8.98 18.02 18.02
N ALA A 225 -8.19 19.08 18.16
CA ALA A 225 -6.77 19.05 17.85
C ALA A 225 -6.00 18.07 18.74
N VAL A 226 -6.28 18.06 20.05
CA VAL A 226 -5.71 17.08 20.98
C VAL A 226 -6.08 15.66 20.55
N ALA A 227 -7.36 15.38 20.31
CA ALA A 227 -7.81 14.05 19.90
C ALA A 227 -7.14 13.61 18.59
N ALA A 228 -7.09 14.49 17.59
CA ALA A 228 -6.47 14.21 16.30
C ALA A 228 -4.94 14.02 16.40
N ALA A 229 -4.25 14.82 17.21
CA ALA A 229 -2.83 14.67 17.45
C ALA A 229 -2.52 13.35 18.17
N THR A 230 -3.32 12.98 19.17
CA THR A 230 -3.19 11.71 19.89
C THR A 230 -3.45 10.52 18.96
N ALA A 231 -4.50 10.58 18.13
CA ALA A 231 -4.79 9.53 17.15
C ALA A 231 -3.65 9.37 16.13
N ALA A 232 -3.09 10.47 15.65
CA ALA A 232 -1.95 10.46 14.73
C ALA A 232 -0.70 9.81 15.34
N ALA A 233 -0.39 10.13 16.59
CA ALA A 233 0.74 9.52 17.30
C ALA A 233 0.50 8.03 17.57
N LEU A 234 -0.71 7.65 18.00
CA LEU A 234 -1.09 6.26 18.27
C LEU A 234 -1.24 5.41 17.00
N ALA A 235 -1.33 6.02 15.80
CA ALA A 235 -1.38 5.29 14.54
C ALA A 235 -0.20 4.32 14.39
N ALA A 236 0.98 4.69 14.91
CA ALA A 236 2.17 3.85 14.92
C ALA A 236 2.00 2.55 15.74
N SER A 237 1.06 2.52 16.68
CA SER A 237 0.86 1.38 17.58
C SER A 237 0.00 0.28 16.98
N PHE A 238 -0.75 0.52 15.90
CA PHE A 238 -1.60 -0.51 15.29
C PHE A 238 -0.76 -1.48 14.46
N THR A 239 -0.76 -2.77 14.80
CA THR A 239 0.05 -3.76 14.08
C THR A 239 -0.56 -4.17 12.74
N ALA A 240 -1.89 -4.15 12.61
CA ALA A 240 -2.59 -4.56 11.39
C ALA A 240 -2.22 -3.68 10.17
N VAL A 241 -2.10 -2.36 10.35
CA VAL A 241 -1.61 -1.44 9.33
C VAL A 241 -0.72 -0.38 9.99
N PRO A 242 0.45 -0.05 9.42
CA PRO A 242 0.98 -0.49 8.12
C PRO A 242 1.73 -1.84 8.11
N TYR A 243 2.02 -2.44 9.26
CA TYR A 243 3.06 -3.48 9.35
C TYR A 243 2.70 -4.82 8.69
N VAL A 244 1.46 -5.30 8.77
CA VAL A 244 1.08 -6.55 8.09
C VAL A 244 1.18 -6.41 6.58
N GLU A 245 0.85 -5.25 6.02
CA GLU A 245 1.01 -5.03 4.57
C GLU A 245 2.48 -5.16 4.15
N PHE A 246 3.43 -4.72 5.00
CA PHE A 246 4.87 -4.96 4.81
C PHE A 246 5.24 -6.42 4.85
N ASP A 247 4.72 -7.17 5.83
CA ASP A 247 4.95 -8.61 5.97
C ASP A 247 4.52 -9.37 4.70
N VAL A 248 3.38 -8.99 4.11
CA VAL A 248 2.85 -9.65 2.91
C VAL A 248 3.28 -8.99 1.59
N ALA A 249 4.08 -7.93 1.64
CA ALA A 249 4.53 -7.15 0.47
C ALA A 249 3.40 -6.47 -0.35
N ALA A 250 2.22 -6.23 0.24
CA ALA A 250 1.08 -5.60 -0.42
C ALA A 250 1.17 -4.06 -0.44
N MET A 251 2.24 -3.53 -1.01
CA MET A 251 2.60 -2.10 -0.88
C MET A 251 1.62 -1.13 -1.56
N PRO A 252 1.11 -1.39 -2.78
CA PRO A 252 0.06 -0.54 -3.35
C PRO A 252 -1.22 -0.53 -2.50
N ASN A 253 -1.57 -1.65 -1.88
CA ASN A 253 -2.72 -1.74 -0.97
C ASN A 253 -2.52 -0.87 0.28
N LEU A 254 -1.34 -0.96 0.93
CA LEU A 254 -0.93 -0.08 2.03
C LEU A 254 -1.09 1.40 1.67
N VAL A 255 -0.59 1.80 0.51
CA VAL A 255 -0.65 3.20 0.05
C VAL A 255 -2.11 3.60 -0.12
N ALA A 256 -2.92 2.79 -0.80
CA ALA A 256 -4.33 3.09 -1.06
C ALA A 256 -5.14 3.24 0.24
N TYR A 257 -4.90 2.41 1.26
CA TYR A 257 -5.51 2.59 2.59
C TYR A 257 -5.09 3.90 3.26
N GLY A 258 -3.81 4.26 3.16
CA GLY A 258 -3.31 5.54 3.65
C GLY A 258 -3.86 6.76 2.91
N LEU A 259 -4.32 6.62 1.66
CA LEU A 259 -4.97 7.69 0.90
C LEU A 259 -6.47 7.81 1.18
N ALA A 260 -7.12 6.70 1.58
CA ALA A 260 -8.56 6.60 1.57
C ALA A 260 -9.27 7.67 2.41
N VAL A 261 -8.71 8.00 3.58
CA VAL A 261 -9.28 9.00 4.50
C VAL A 261 -9.12 10.44 3.99
N PRO A 262 -7.91 10.93 3.60
CA PRO A 262 -7.77 12.25 2.99
C PRO A 262 -8.68 12.45 1.79
N VAL A 263 -8.83 11.42 0.94
CA VAL A 263 -9.75 11.46 -0.22
C VAL A 263 -11.20 11.57 0.26
N PHE A 264 -11.62 10.73 1.21
CA PHE A 264 -12.95 10.82 1.83
C PHE A 264 -13.22 12.22 2.39
N ALA A 265 -12.29 12.79 3.15
CA ALA A 265 -12.45 14.10 3.76
C ALA A 265 -12.58 15.21 2.70
N LEU A 266 -11.84 15.10 1.58
CA LEU A 266 -11.95 16.01 0.45
C LEU A 266 -13.33 15.90 -0.22
N ILE A 267 -13.79 14.69 -0.54
CA ILE A 267 -15.12 14.42 -1.13
C ILE A 267 -16.22 14.96 -0.20
N ALA A 268 -16.17 14.63 1.09
CA ALA A 268 -17.14 15.05 2.09
C ALA A 268 -17.14 16.56 2.36
N SER A 269 -16.17 17.31 1.81
CA SER A 269 -16.14 18.78 1.86
C SER A 269 -16.80 19.44 0.66
N THR A 270 -17.04 18.72 -0.44
CA THR A 270 -17.58 19.26 -1.69
C THR A 270 -19.00 19.82 -1.61
N PRO A 271 -19.92 19.31 -0.73
CA PRO A 271 -21.22 19.95 -0.57
C PRO A 271 -21.13 21.40 -0.08
N ALA A 272 -20.17 21.71 0.81
CA ALA A 272 -19.88 23.05 1.27
C ALA A 272 -19.02 23.85 0.26
N HIS A 273 -18.02 23.18 -0.34
CA HIS A 273 -17.01 23.78 -1.20
C HIS A 273 -17.00 23.13 -2.59
N ARG A 274 -17.96 23.52 -3.44
CA ARG A 274 -18.13 22.95 -4.78
C ARG A 274 -16.95 23.21 -5.71
N ASP A 275 -16.14 24.23 -5.42
CA ASP A 275 -14.87 24.49 -6.12
C ASP A 275 -13.83 23.38 -5.92
N ARG A 276 -14.01 22.50 -4.94
CA ARG A 276 -13.13 21.35 -4.69
C ARG A 276 -13.49 20.10 -5.48
N ILE A 277 -14.59 20.10 -6.25
CA ILE A 277 -15.06 18.91 -6.98
C ILE A 277 -13.97 18.37 -7.92
N GLY A 278 -13.30 19.23 -8.70
CA GLY A 278 -12.25 18.79 -9.61
C GLY A 278 -11.06 18.13 -8.89
N LEU A 279 -10.65 18.66 -7.74
CA LEU A 279 -9.61 18.04 -6.90
C LEU A 279 -10.09 16.71 -6.32
N ALA A 280 -11.35 16.63 -5.88
CA ALA A 280 -11.93 15.40 -5.35
C ALA A 280 -12.01 14.30 -6.41
N VAL A 281 -12.35 14.65 -7.67
CA VAL A 281 -12.31 13.71 -8.81
C VAL A 281 -10.90 13.18 -9.00
N LEU A 282 -9.91 14.07 -9.09
CA LEU A 282 -8.50 13.69 -9.28
C LEU A 282 -7.99 12.78 -8.15
N ALA A 283 -8.28 13.13 -6.90
CA ALA A 283 -7.90 12.34 -5.73
C ALA A 283 -8.59 10.97 -5.70
N THR A 284 -9.85 10.88 -6.15
CA THR A 284 -10.60 9.63 -6.26
C THR A 284 -9.97 8.71 -7.33
N VAL A 285 -9.65 9.26 -8.50
CA VAL A 285 -8.90 8.53 -9.54
C VAL A 285 -7.56 8.02 -8.97
N GLY A 286 -6.84 8.87 -8.24
CA GLY A 286 -5.57 8.52 -7.61
C GLY A 286 -5.66 7.32 -6.69
N VAL A 287 -6.62 7.28 -5.76
CA VAL A 287 -6.73 6.15 -4.82
C VAL A 287 -7.07 4.83 -5.54
N PHE A 288 -7.99 4.85 -6.51
CA PHE A 288 -8.35 3.64 -7.28
C PHE A 288 -7.20 3.14 -8.17
N SER A 289 -6.43 4.05 -8.77
CA SER A 289 -5.29 3.70 -9.63
C SER A 289 -4.02 3.32 -8.88
N VAL A 290 -3.97 3.54 -7.56
CA VAL A 290 -2.97 2.91 -6.69
C VAL A 290 -3.41 1.49 -6.35
N HIS A 291 -4.63 1.31 -5.83
CA HIS A 291 -5.22 0.00 -5.59
C HIS A 291 -6.74 0.10 -5.37
N LEU A 292 -7.51 -0.83 -5.95
CA LEU A 292 -8.98 -0.77 -5.91
C LEU A 292 -9.57 -0.80 -4.50
N THR A 293 -8.96 -1.55 -3.59
CA THR A 293 -9.43 -1.69 -2.19
C THR A 293 -9.49 -0.36 -1.45
N GLY A 294 -8.50 0.52 -1.63
CA GLY A 294 -8.52 1.86 -1.01
C GLY A 294 -9.66 2.71 -1.56
N GLY A 295 -9.94 2.61 -2.86
CA GLY A 295 -11.10 3.25 -3.47
C GLY A 295 -12.43 2.73 -2.91
N VAL A 296 -12.56 1.42 -2.71
CA VAL A 296 -13.72 0.80 -2.04
C VAL A 296 -13.87 1.29 -0.60
N VAL A 297 -12.78 1.40 0.16
CA VAL A 297 -12.79 1.97 1.52
C VAL A 297 -13.24 3.44 1.50
N THR A 298 -12.75 4.24 0.55
CA THR A 298 -13.21 5.63 0.38
C THR A 298 -14.71 5.70 0.09
N VAL A 299 -15.22 4.87 -0.83
CA VAL A 299 -16.64 4.82 -1.17
C VAL A 299 -17.48 4.38 0.05
N LEU A 300 -17.02 3.40 0.81
CA LEU A 300 -17.67 2.97 2.05
C LEU A 300 -17.75 4.12 3.06
N LEU A 301 -16.66 4.84 3.29
CA LEU A 301 -16.62 5.99 4.19
C LEU A 301 -17.58 7.09 3.73
N VAL A 302 -17.55 7.47 2.45
CA VAL A 302 -18.44 8.50 1.89
C VAL A 302 -19.90 8.06 1.99
N GLY A 303 -20.22 6.82 1.62
CA GLY A 303 -21.58 6.29 1.60
C GLY A 303 -22.19 6.20 2.99
N VAL A 304 -21.46 5.66 3.97
CA VAL A 304 -21.96 5.55 5.35
C VAL A 304 -22.04 6.91 6.02
N TRP A 305 -21.04 7.78 5.83
CA TRP A 305 -21.12 9.18 6.31
C TRP A 305 -22.33 9.91 5.72
N TRP A 306 -22.59 9.76 4.42
CA TRP A 306 -23.74 10.39 3.79
C TRP A 306 -25.05 9.85 4.34
N LEU A 307 -25.23 8.52 4.39
CA LEU A 307 -26.46 7.88 4.86
C LEU A 307 -26.76 8.13 6.34
N ALA A 308 -25.73 8.14 7.20
CA ALA A 308 -25.90 8.24 8.65
C ALA A 308 -25.81 9.68 9.18
N GLU A 309 -25.25 10.62 8.41
CA GLU A 309 -25.05 12.01 8.85
C GLU A 309 -25.54 13.03 7.81
N ALA A 310 -24.90 13.12 6.65
CA ALA A 310 -25.13 14.25 5.73
C ALA A 310 -26.53 14.26 5.09
N LEU A 311 -27.18 13.11 4.92
CA LEU A 311 -28.56 13.01 4.41
C LEU A 311 -29.58 13.62 5.37
N TRP A 312 -29.33 13.51 6.68
CA TRP A 312 -30.20 14.01 7.74
C TRP A 312 -29.87 15.44 8.13
N ARG A 313 -28.62 15.85 7.95
CA ARG A 313 -28.10 17.19 8.23
C ARG A 313 -27.37 17.75 7.01
N PRO A 314 -28.10 18.08 5.92
CA PRO A 314 -27.48 18.60 4.72
C PRO A 314 -26.85 19.96 4.99
N VAL A 315 -25.75 20.24 4.30
CA VAL A 315 -25.07 21.55 4.32
C VAL A 315 -25.94 22.61 3.66
N ARG A 316 -26.54 22.29 2.51
CA ARG A 316 -27.45 23.20 1.80
C ARG A 316 -28.82 22.58 1.63
N SER A 317 -28.90 21.48 0.90
CA SER A 317 -30.13 20.69 0.75
C SER A 317 -29.79 19.27 0.33
N ARG A 318 -30.68 18.31 0.61
CA ARG A 318 -30.43 16.89 0.28
C ARG A 318 -30.08 16.69 -1.20
N LEU A 319 -30.83 17.32 -2.09
CA LEU A 319 -30.59 17.23 -3.54
C LEU A 319 -29.29 17.93 -3.95
N SER A 320 -29.04 19.15 -3.45
CA SER A 320 -27.81 19.90 -3.73
C SER A 320 -26.55 19.10 -3.34
N ASP A 321 -26.58 18.52 -2.15
CA ASP A 321 -25.44 17.83 -1.58
C ASP A 321 -25.22 16.49 -2.29
N PHE A 322 -26.31 15.78 -2.60
CA PHE A 322 -26.25 14.58 -3.45
C PHE A 322 -25.66 14.90 -4.84
N LEU A 323 -26.10 15.98 -5.49
CA LEU A 323 -25.57 16.39 -6.78
C LEU A 323 -24.08 16.78 -6.72
N ALA A 324 -23.62 17.38 -5.62
CA ALA A 324 -22.20 17.68 -5.42
C ALA A 324 -21.37 16.39 -5.30
N LEU A 325 -21.85 15.40 -4.55
CA LEU A 325 -21.19 14.09 -4.44
C LEU A 325 -21.24 13.32 -5.78
N ALA A 326 -22.36 13.37 -6.48
CA ALA A 326 -22.51 12.77 -7.81
C ALA A 326 -21.57 13.44 -8.84
N ALA A 327 -21.37 14.75 -8.75
CA ALA A 327 -20.42 15.49 -9.59
C ALA A 327 -18.95 15.10 -9.33
N VAL A 328 -18.65 14.40 -8.23
CA VAL A 328 -17.35 13.75 -8.02
C VAL A 328 -17.38 12.31 -8.54
N ALA A 329 -18.41 11.54 -8.15
CA ALA A 329 -18.50 10.12 -8.42
C ALA A 329 -18.61 9.82 -9.93
N VAL A 330 -19.44 10.56 -10.66
CA VAL A 330 -19.70 10.30 -12.08
C VAL A 330 -18.45 10.55 -12.94
N PRO A 331 -17.76 11.71 -12.86
CA PRO A 331 -16.54 11.89 -13.64
C PRO A 331 -15.42 10.91 -13.24
N ALA A 332 -15.24 10.64 -11.95
CA ALA A 332 -14.25 9.65 -11.51
C ALA A 332 -14.56 8.26 -12.06
N LEU A 333 -15.83 7.84 -12.05
CA LEU A 333 -16.28 6.59 -12.63
C LEU A 333 -16.03 6.55 -14.14
N LEU A 334 -16.35 7.61 -14.87
CA LEU A 334 -16.13 7.68 -16.32
C LEU A 334 -14.64 7.58 -16.68
N ILE A 335 -13.76 8.25 -15.93
CA ILE A 335 -12.31 8.15 -16.10
C ILE A 335 -11.80 6.74 -15.80
N MET A 336 -12.33 6.12 -14.74
CA MET A 336 -11.93 4.78 -14.30
C MET A 336 -12.63 3.64 -15.03
N LEU A 337 -13.66 3.91 -15.83
CA LEU A 337 -14.49 2.89 -16.46
C LEU A 337 -13.67 1.91 -17.30
N PRO A 338 -12.72 2.34 -18.16
CA PRO A 338 -11.89 1.40 -18.92
C PRO A 338 -11.07 0.48 -18.00
N GLN A 339 -10.56 1.02 -16.90
CA GLN A 339 -9.78 0.28 -15.90
C GLN A 339 -10.67 -0.75 -15.19
N PHE A 340 -11.89 -0.38 -14.80
CA PHE A 340 -12.84 -1.31 -14.18
C PHE A 340 -13.27 -2.42 -15.14
N LEU A 341 -13.51 -2.12 -16.42
CA LEU A 341 -13.81 -3.15 -17.42
C LEU A 341 -12.63 -4.11 -17.60
N GLY A 342 -11.39 -3.61 -17.61
CA GLY A 342 -10.18 -4.45 -17.64
C GLY A 342 -10.07 -5.37 -16.43
N VAL A 343 -10.36 -4.89 -15.23
CA VAL A 343 -10.40 -5.72 -14.01
C VAL A 343 -11.52 -6.75 -14.07
N LEU A 344 -12.71 -6.39 -14.56
CA LEU A 344 -13.85 -7.30 -14.66
C LEU A 344 -13.57 -8.49 -15.59
N GLN A 345 -12.83 -8.27 -16.68
CA GLN A 345 -12.37 -9.36 -17.56
C GLN A 345 -11.42 -10.35 -16.86
N GLN A 346 -10.82 -9.94 -15.74
CA GLN A 346 -9.91 -10.75 -14.94
C GLN A 346 -10.53 -11.25 -13.63
N ALA A 347 -11.84 -11.02 -13.43
CA ALA A 347 -12.53 -11.31 -12.17
C ALA A 347 -12.42 -12.78 -11.77
N ASP A 348 -12.55 -13.72 -12.72
CA ASP A 348 -12.46 -15.15 -12.44
C ASP A 348 -11.06 -15.56 -11.97
N ILE A 349 -10.01 -14.96 -12.54
CA ILE A 349 -8.63 -15.18 -12.11
C ILE A 349 -8.43 -14.63 -10.69
N ILE A 350 -8.95 -13.43 -10.41
CA ILE A 350 -8.84 -12.79 -9.09
C ILE A 350 -9.57 -13.63 -8.02
N VAL A 351 -10.79 -14.09 -8.32
CA VAL A 351 -11.58 -14.97 -7.44
C VAL A 351 -10.88 -16.32 -7.27
N GLY A 352 -10.24 -16.85 -8.30
CA GLY A 352 -9.46 -18.08 -8.24
C GLY A 352 -8.26 -18.02 -7.28
N HIS A 353 -7.76 -16.82 -6.98
CA HIS A 353 -6.70 -16.59 -5.98
C HIS A 353 -7.24 -16.27 -4.58
N ALA A 354 -8.55 -16.39 -4.34
CA ALA A 354 -9.13 -16.14 -3.03
C ALA A 354 -8.67 -17.21 -2.01
N PHE A 355 -7.98 -16.77 -0.96
CA PHE A 355 -7.67 -17.62 0.18
C PHE A 355 -8.85 -17.68 1.14
N VAL A 356 -9.47 -18.85 1.25
CA VAL A 356 -10.52 -19.10 2.22
C VAL A 356 -9.87 -19.52 3.55
N ASN A 357 -10.09 -18.74 4.61
CA ASN A 357 -9.47 -19.02 5.91
C ASN A 357 -10.16 -20.15 6.70
N HIS A 358 -11.34 -20.61 6.26
CA HIS A 358 -12.13 -21.70 6.85
C HIS A 358 -12.35 -21.57 8.38
N LEU A 359 -12.35 -20.33 8.89
CA LEU A 359 -12.48 -20.06 10.32
C LEU A 359 -13.96 -20.13 10.71
N GLY A 360 -14.28 -20.72 11.87
CA GLY A 360 -15.66 -20.64 12.39
C GLY A 360 -16.11 -19.20 12.59
N LYS A 361 -17.41 -18.91 12.43
CA LYS A 361 -17.99 -17.55 12.64
C LYS A 361 -17.56 -16.91 13.97
N LYS A 362 -17.56 -17.70 15.05
CA LYS A 362 -17.13 -17.26 16.39
C LYS A 362 -15.66 -16.82 16.41
N HIS A 363 -14.79 -17.61 15.80
CA HIS A 363 -13.37 -17.30 15.74
C HIS A 363 -13.09 -16.09 14.83
N SER A 364 -13.79 -15.99 13.70
CA SER A 364 -13.71 -14.82 12.82
C SER A 364 -14.16 -13.53 13.52
N LEU A 365 -15.22 -13.60 14.32
CA LEU A 365 -15.69 -12.45 15.11
C LEU A 365 -14.67 -12.06 16.18
N PHE A 366 -14.13 -13.03 16.91
CA PHE A 366 -13.08 -12.78 17.88
C PHE A 366 -11.87 -12.08 17.23
N ALA A 367 -11.34 -12.67 16.15
CA ALA A 367 -10.23 -12.10 15.39
C ALA A 367 -10.51 -10.68 14.88
N ALA A 368 -11.74 -10.42 14.42
CA ALA A 368 -12.15 -9.10 13.94
C ALA A 368 -12.19 -8.04 15.07
N ILE A 369 -12.75 -8.40 16.23
CA ILE A 369 -12.84 -7.50 17.40
C ILE A 369 -11.44 -7.19 17.93
N VAL A 370 -10.59 -8.21 18.06
CA VAL A 370 -9.24 -8.05 18.61
C VAL A 370 -8.20 -7.62 17.57
N GLN A 371 -8.63 -7.37 16.32
CA GLN A 371 -7.76 -6.99 15.19
C GLN A 371 -6.59 -7.98 14.98
N HIS A 372 -6.81 -9.25 15.29
CA HIS A 372 -5.78 -10.27 15.34
C HIS A 372 -5.87 -11.17 14.09
N THR A 373 -5.14 -10.76 13.06
CA THR A 373 -5.09 -11.50 11.79
C THR A 373 -4.12 -12.68 11.89
N ARG A 374 -4.16 -13.59 10.91
CA ARG A 374 -3.24 -14.75 10.84
C ARG A 374 -1.76 -14.35 10.84
N HIS A 375 -1.44 -13.14 10.37
CA HIS A 375 -0.08 -12.58 10.31
C HIS A 375 0.39 -12.04 11.65
N LEU A 376 -0.51 -11.99 12.64
CA LEU A 376 -0.24 -11.49 13.98
C LEU A 376 -0.23 -12.59 15.04
N ASN A 377 -0.40 -13.86 14.67
CA ASN A 377 -0.47 -14.99 15.61
C ASN A 377 0.79 -15.16 16.48
N ASP A 378 1.94 -14.68 16.00
CA ASP A 378 3.22 -14.73 16.74
C ASP A 378 3.39 -13.54 17.70
N PHE A 379 2.44 -12.60 17.72
CA PHE A 379 2.47 -11.39 18.52
C PHE A 379 1.33 -11.38 19.56
N PRO A 380 1.50 -10.73 20.71
CA PRO A 380 0.42 -10.60 21.68
C PRO A 380 -0.72 -9.74 21.13
N ILE A 381 -1.95 -10.08 21.51
CA ILE A 381 -3.12 -9.23 21.26
C ILE A 381 -2.93 -7.87 21.95
N GLN A 382 -3.24 -6.79 21.23
CA GLN A 382 -3.05 -5.42 21.70
C GLN A 382 -4.20 -4.97 22.64
N ASN A 383 -4.35 -5.67 23.78
CA ASN A 383 -5.48 -5.51 24.71
C ASN A 383 -5.70 -4.05 25.15
N ALA A 384 -4.63 -3.30 25.42
CA ALA A 384 -4.72 -1.89 25.80
C ALA A 384 -5.32 -1.02 24.69
N LEU A 385 -4.91 -1.21 23.42
CA LEU A 385 -5.47 -0.49 22.28
C LEU A 385 -6.93 -0.87 22.03
N ILE A 386 -7.27 -2.15 22.19
CA ILE A 386 -8.66 -2.62 22.07
C ILE A 386 -9.53 -2.00 23.16
N ALA A 387 -9.05 -1.93 24.39
CA ALA A 387 -9.76 -1.27 25.49
C ALA A 387 -9.96 0.23 25.22
N LEU A 388 -8.94 0.95 24.73
CA LEU A 388 -9.06 2.35 24.33
C LEU A 388 -10.04 2.54 23.17
N ALA A 389 -10.04 1.65 22.18
CA ALA A 389 -10.99 1.66 21.07
C ALA A 389 -12.43 1.42 21.57
N ALA A 390 -12.63 0.50 22.51
CA ALA A 390 -13.93 0.25 23.13
C ALA A 390 -14.45 1.47 23.92
N ILE A 391 -13.58 2.12 24.69
CA ILE A 391 -13.91 3.38 25.37
C ILE A 391 -14.27 4.46 24.35
N GLY A 392 -13.50 4.61 23.28
CA GLY A 392 -13.79 5.54 22.18
C GLY A 392 -15.15 5.25 21.52
N GLY A 393 -15.46 3.97 21.29
CA GLY A 393 -16.76 3.53 20.78
C GLY A 393 -17.92 3.87 21.73
N LEU A 394 -17.74 3.66 23.03
CA LEU A 394 -18.73 4.06 24.05
C LEU A 394 -18.94 5.58 24.08
N VAL A 395 -17.86 6.36 23.98
CA VAL A 395 -17.95 7.82 23.87
C VAL A 395 -18.74 8.23 22.63
N MET A 396 -18.49 7.59 21.48
CA MET A 396 -19.24 7.86 20.24
C MET A 396 -20.72 7.51 20.38
N LEU A 397 -21.05 6.40 21.05
CA LEU A 397 -22.45 6.03 21.35
C LEU A 397 -23.14 7.10 22.22
N ILE A 398 -22.50 7.52 23.32
CA ILE A 398 -23.04 8.55 24.23
C ILE A 398 -23.20 9.89 23.51
N LYS A 399 -22.21 10.27 22.69
CA LYS A 399 -22.22 11.50 21.90
C LYS A 399 -23.03 11.42 20.61
N LYS A 400 -23.63 10.26 20.31
CA LYS A 400 -24.47 10.00 19.13
C LYS A 400 -23.71 10.24 17.81
N ILE A 401 -22.44 9.85 17.75
CA ILE A 401 -21.59 9.90 16.55
C ILE A 401 -21.72 8.54 15.84
N TRP A 402 -22.77 8.38 15.05
CA TRP A 402 -23.21 7.06 14.57
C TRP A 402 -22.44 6.52 13.37
N TRP A 403 -22.06 7.36 12.42
CA TRP A 403 -21.50 6.88 11.15
C TRP A 403 -20.19 6.06 11.31
N PRO A 404 -19.24 6.39 12.22
CA PRO A 404 -18.02 5.60 12.38
C PRO A 404 -18.33 4.22 13.00
N LEU A 405 -19.32 4.16 13.89
CA LEU A 405 -19.80 2.92 14.50
C LEU A 405 -20.47 2.02 13.44
N ALA A 406 -21.23 2.62 12.53
CA ALA A 406 -21.82 1.90 11.40
C ALA A 406 -20.74 1.36 10.45
N VAL A 407 -19.72 2.15 10.12
CA VAL A 407 -18.56 1.68 9.33
C VAL A 407 -17.88 0.51 10.03
N TRP A 408 -17.58 0.64 11.32
CA TRP A 408 -16.97 -0.43 12.10
C TRP A 408 -17.81 -1.70 12.08
N LEU A 409 -19.13 -1.60 12.31
CA LEU A 409 -20.03 -2.75 12.29
C LEU A 409 -20.08 -3.43 10.92
N ILE A 410 -20.15 -2.66 9.84
CA ILE A 410 -20.12 -3.19 8.47
C ILE A 410 -18.81 -3.94 8.20
N LEU A 411 -17.68 -3.39 8.64
CA LEU A 411 -16.38 -4.05 8.50
C LEU A 411 -16.29 -5.34 9.33
N ILE A 412 -16.79 -5.36 10.57
CA ILE A 412 -16.88 -6.57 11.40
C ILE A 412 -17.71 -7.64 10.69
N VAL A 413 -18.92 -7.28 10.20
CA VAL A 413 -19.79 -8.22 9.47
C VAL A 413 -19.10 -8.73 8.21
N SER A 414 -18.40 -7.87 7.48
CA SER A 414 -17.66 -8.24 6.26
C SER A 414 -16.52 -9.22 6.56
N ILE A 415 -15.77 -9.00 7.65
CA ILE A 415 -14.70 -9.91 8.09
C ILE A 415 -15.30 -11.25 8.52
N VAL A 416 -16.36 -11.26 9.33
CA VAL A 416 -17.01 -12.50 9.79
C VAL A 416 -17.58 -13.29 8.62
N HIS A 417 -18.24 -12.61 7.69
CA HIS A 417 -18.78 -13.23 6.49
C HIS A 417 -17.67 -13.84 5.64
N SER A 418 -16.57 -13.12 5.42
CA SER A 418 -15.46 -13.58 4.59
C SER A 418 -14.67 -14.71 5.25
N GLY A 419 -14.46 -14.66 6.58
CA GLY A 419 -13.73 -15.67 7.34
C GLY A 419 -14.47 -17.00 7.47
N ALA A 420 -15.81 -16.96 7.49
CA ALA A 420 -16.66 -18.12 7.73
C ALA A 420 -17.20 -18.83 6.49
N ARG A 421 -16.75 -18.47 5.27
CA ARG A 421 -17.17 -19.17 4.06
C ARG A 421 -16.63 -20.61 4.05
N SER A 422 -17.53 -21.58 4.05
CA SER A 422 -17.29 -22.97 3.66
C SER A 422 -17.54 -23.10 2.15
N VAL A 423 -16.70 -23.84 1.43
CA VAL A 423 -16.96 -24.18 0.02
C VAL A 423 -18.23 -25.05 -0.03
N ALA A 424 -19.21 -24.69 -0.85
CA ALA A 424 -20.33 -25.56 -1.18
C ALA A 424 -19.81 -26.81 -1.93
N PRO A 425 -20.39 -28.01 -1.76
CA PRO A 425 -19.84 -29.27 -2.28
C PRO A 425 -19.92 -29.46 -3.82
N SER A 426 -19.94 -28.40 -4.63
CA SER A 426 -20.09 -28.49 -6.09
C SER A 426 -18.85 -28.11 -6.91
N ALA A 427 -17.69 -27.86 -6.29
CA ALA A 427 -16.44 -27.67 -7.02
C ALA A 427 -15.63 -28.99 -7.04
N PRO A 428 -15.29 -29.57 -8.21
CA PRO A 428 -14.42 -30.72 -8.26
C PRO A 428 -13.05 -30.36 -7.67
N SER A 429 -12.55 -31.23 -6.80
CA SER A 429 -11.27 -31.10 -6.09
C SER A 429 -10.13 -30.76 -7.05
N PRO A 430 -9.20 -29.83 -6.72
CA PRO A 430 -8.05 -29.49 -7.55
C PRO A 430 -6.93 -30.53 -7.43
N ALA A 431 -7.28 -31.81 -7.49
CA ALA A 431 -6.35 -32.93 -7.41
C ALA A 431 -5.86 -33.42 -8.78
N SER A 432 -6.38 -32.88 -9.89
CA SER A 432 -6.04 -33.33 -11.25
C SER A 432 -5.23 -32.34 -12.10
N SER A 433 -4.94 -31.13 -11.62
CA SER A 433 -4.18 -30.11 -12.37
C SER A 433 -3.03 -29.48 -11.59
N ALA A 434 -2.48 -30.16 -10.58
CA ALA A 434 -1.24 -29.74 -9.94
C ALA A 434 -0.06 -30.02 -10.87
N THR A 435 0.21 -29.10 -11.80
CA THR A 435 1.54 -28.99 -12.43
C THR A 435 2.57 -28.67 -11.35
N CYS A 436 3.71 -29.36 -11.38
CA CYS A 436 4.78 -29.33 -10.37
C CYS A 436 5.43 -27.95 -10.09
N SER A 437 4.89 -26.85 -10.61
CA SER A 437 5.44 -25.50 -10.42
C SER A 437 5.22 -24.92 -9.02
N THR A 438 4.34 -25.52 -8.20
CA THR A 438 3.98 -25.02 -6.85
C THR A 438 4.79 -25.65 -5.70
N ALA A 439 5.81 -26.46 -5.99
CA ALA A 439 6.57 -27.20 -4.97
C ALA A 439 7.64 -26.38 -4.20
N THR A 440 7.74 -25.05 -4.39
CA THR A 440 8.76 -24.22 -3.73
C THR A 440 8.39 -23.73 -2.32
N ARG A 441 7.16 -23.98 -1.83
CA ARG A 441 6.73 -23.56 -0.46
C ARG A 441 6.41 -24.71 0.50
N ALA A 442 6.60 -25.96 0.09
CA ALA A 442 6.34 -27.10 0.94
C ALA A 442 7.66 -27.76 1.39
N GLY A 443 7.90 -27.79 2.70
CA GLY A 443 9.11 -28.40 3.28
C GLY A 443 9.35 -29.85 2.85
N CYS A 444 10.56 -30.36 3.09
CA CYS A 444 11.12 -31.63 2.57
C CYS A 444 10.22 -32.88 2.60
N ARG A 445 9.14 -32.92 3.41
CA ARG A 445 8.19 -34.04 3.48
C ARG A 445 7.26 -34.16 2.27
N GLN A 446 7.06 -33.09 1.49
CA GLN A 446 6.18 -33.12 0.33
C GLN A 446 6.95 -33.48 -0.96
N TRP A 447 8.24 -33.12 -1.02
CA TRP A 447 9.16 -33.55 -2.07
C TRP A 447 9.36 -35.08 -2.09
N SER A 448 9.52 -35.71 -0.92
CA SER A 448 9.66 -37.17 -0.82
C SER A 448 8.42 -37.94 -1.31
N ARG A 449 7.23 -37.32 -1.27
CA ARG A 449 5.99 -37.90 -1.81
C ARG A 449 5.84 -37.76 -3.32
N CYS A 450 6.51 -36.78 -3.94
CA CYS A 450 6.54 -36.64 -5.41
C CYS A 450 7.53 -37.62 -6.05
N CYS A 451 8.73 -37.78 -5.47
CA CYS A 451 9.74 -38.69 -6.03
C CYS A 451 9.28 -40.16 -6.00
N THR A 452 8.54 -40.58 -4.98
CA THR A 452 8.03 -41.96 -4.83
C THR A 452 6.92 -42.35 -5.82
N ARG A 453 6.33 -41.39 -6.55
CA ARG A 453 5.22 -41.66 -7.49
C ARG A 453 5.60 -41.67 -8.97
N ARG A 454 6.84 -41.33 -9.34
CA ARG A 454 7.22 -41.22 -10.76
C ARG A 454 8.46 -42.01 -11.19
N TRP A 455 9.23 -42.60 -10.28
CA TRP A 455 10.45 -43.35 -10.63
C TRP A 455 10.60 -44.62 -9.76
N PRO A 456 11.13 -45.73 -10.30
CA PRO A 456 11.46 -46.92 -9.52
C PRO A 456 12.58 -46.65 -8.49
N PRO A 457 12.70 -47.45 -7.41
CA PRO A 457 13.51 -47.13 -6.23
C PRO A 457 15.04 -47.07 -6.44
N SER A 458 15.54 -47.34 -7.65
CA SER A 458 16.97 -47.47 -7.92
C SER A 458 17.70 -46.15 -8.23
N ASP A 459 17.00 -45.04 -8.47
CA ASP A 459 17.63 -43.77 -8.89
C ASP A 459 17.63 -42.67 -7.80
N CYS A 460 17.18 -42.97 -6.57
CA CYS A 460 17.22 -42.01 -5.47
C CYS A 460 18.51 -42.15 -4.64
N ALA A 461 19.62 -41.55 -5.09
CA ALA A 461 20.79 -41.32 -4.23
C ALA A 461 20.55 -40.09 -3.31
N PRO A 462 20.90 -40.14 -2.00
CA PRO A 462 20.56 -39.09 -1.06
C PRO A 462 21.65 -38.01 -1.03
N TRP A 463 21.30 -36.76 -1.33
CA TRP A 463 22.11 -35.59 -0.94
C TRP A 463 21.34 -34.68 0.01
N PHE A 464 22.00 -34.38 1.12
CA PHE A 464 21.63 -33.46 2.21
C PHE A 464 20.43 -33.80 3.10
N CYS A 465 20.70 -34.62 4.11
CA CYS A 465 20.15 -34.39 5.45
C CYS A 465 21.05 -35.03 6.51
N SER A 466 21.92 -34.26 7.16
CA SER A 466 22.56 -34.72 8.39
C SER A 466 22.58 -33.63 9.48
N ARG A 467 21.99 -34.03 10.62
CA ARG A 467 22.17 -33.54 12.00
C ARG A 467 21.61 -32.17 12.39
N ARG A 468 20.38 -32.17 12.92
CA ARG A 468 20.02 -31.33 14.09
C ARG A 468 20.37 -32.11 15.37
N ARG A 469 21.37 -31.65 16.13
CA ARG A 469 21.49 -31.99 17.56
C ARG A 469 20.79 -30.93 18.37
N ARG A 470 20.04 -31.39 19.38
CA ARG A 470 19.33 -30.60 20.38
C ARG A 470 20.32 -29.74 21.16
N PHE A 471 19.99 -28.48 21.42
CA PHE A 471 20.61 -27.70 22.50
C PHE A 471 19.54 -27.40 23.55
N ALA A 472 19.81 -27.90 24.75
CA ALA A 472 19.14 -27.56 25.99
C ALA A 472 19.75 -26.27 26.57
N GLU A 473 19.00 -25.64 27.47
CA GLU A 473 19.26 -24.36 28.17
C GLU A 473 20.65 -24.25 28.82
N PRO A 474 21.19 -23.03 29.04
CA PRO A 474 22.35 -22.82 29.89
C PRO A 474 21.98 -22.19 31.25
N VAL A 475 22.44 -22.82 32.33
CA VAL A 475 22.69 -22.23 33.65
C VAL A 475 24.20 -21.90 33.76
N PRO A 476 24.63 -20.79 34.43
CA PRO A 476 25.95 -20.20 34.21
C PRO A 476 27.01 -20.64 35.24
N ALA A 477 28.28 -20.75 34.81
CA ALA A 477 29.42 -20.73 35.74
C ALA A 477 30.76 -20.32 35.08
N ARG A 478 31.29 -19.20 35.60
CA ARG A 478 32.68 -18.87 36.01
C ARG A 478 33.89 -18.91 35.05
N CYS A 479 34.66 -17.82 35.23
CA CYS A 479 36.01 -17.43 34.77
C CYS A 479 37.07 -18.52 34.57
N GLY A 480 37.93 -18.29 33.57
CA GLY A 480 39.25 -18.90 33.41
C GLY A 480 39.98 -18.32 32.20
N SER A 481 41.27 -18.00 32.37
CA SER A 481 42.12 -17.10 31.57
C SER A 481 42.80 -17.70 30.33
N GLU A 482 43.24 -16.80 29.45
CA GLU A 482 44.49 -16.84 28.65
C GLU A 482 44.64 -17.77 27.41
N ARG A 483 44.69 -17.16 26.21
CA ARG A 483 45.83 -17.07 25.24
C ARG A 483 45.42 -16.98 23.76
N ARG A 484 46.30 -16.32 22.99
CA ARG A 484 46.19 -15.75 21.62
C ARG A 484 46.36 -16.79 20.46
N PRO A 485 46.15 -16.39 19.17
CA PRO A 485 45.61 -17.23 18.08
C PRO A 485 46.68 -17.78 17.10
N PRO A 486 46.27 -18.45 15.99
CA PRO A 486 46.64 -17.90 14.68
C PRO A 486 45.64 -18.08 13.50
N SER A 487 45.58 -17.04 12.67
CA SER A 487 45.61 -16.94 11.19
C SER A 487 44.78 -17.81 10.22
N ARG A 488 44.20 -17.08 9.24
CA ARG A 488 43.91 -17.39 7.81
C ARG A 488 42.77 -18.36 7.47
N TRP A 489 41.72 -17.82 6.84
CA TRP A 489 40.79 -18.55 5.97
C TRP A 489 40.38 -17.69 4.76
N SER A 490 40.61 -18.22 3.55
CA SER A 490 40.13 -17.71 2.26
C SER A 490 38.80 -18.40 1.90
N PRO A 491 37.90 -17.77 1.10
CA PRO A 491 36.57 -18.31 0.82
C PRO A 491 36.56 -19.35 -0.33
N PRO A 492 35.65 -20.35 -0.33
CA PRO A 492 35.54 -21.31 -1.41
C PRO A 492 34.69 -20.78 -2.58
N GLN A 493 35.24 -20.89 -3.79
CA GLN A 493 34.54 -20.77 -5.06
C GLN A 493 33.80 -22.09 -5.36
N TRP A 494 32.53 -22.01 -5.75
CA TRP A 494 31.75 -23.18 -6.21
C TRP A 494 31.44 -23.02 -7.70
N ALA A 495 32.01 -23.92 -8.50
CA ALA A 495 31.76 -24.08 -9.93
C ALA A 495 30.65 -25.13 -10.17
N TRP A 496 29.85 -24.91 -11.22
CA TRP A 496 28.79 -25.81 -11.68
C TRP A 496 29.35 -26.87 -12.66
N PRO A 497 28.88 -28.14 -12.63
CA PRO A 497 29.28 -29.15 -13.62
C PRO A 497 28.48 -29.00 -14.92
N GLY A 498 29.20 -29.10 -16.04
CA GLY A 498 28.72 -28.81 -17.38
C GLY A 498 27.84 -29.88 -18.04
N THR A 499 27.30 -29.50 -19.19
CA THR A 499 26.84 -30.41 -20.23
C THR A 499 27.64 -30.16 -21.51
N THR A 500 27.92 -31.28 -22.15
CA THR A 500 28.85 -31.55 -23.25
C THR A 500 28.42 -31.00 -24.60
N SER A 501 29.39 -30.60 -25.43
CA SER A 501 29.32 -30.72 -26.89
C SER A 501 30.74 -30.92 -27.46
N PRO A 502 30.93 -31.74 -28.50
CA PRO A 502 32.24 -32.28 -28.87
C PRO A 502 33.00 -31.31 -29.78
N GLY A 503 34.16 -30.86 -29.32
CA GLY A 503 35.12 -30.07 -30.09
C GLY A 503 36.36 -30.89 -30.41
N THR A 504 36.57 -31.11 -31.69
CA THR A 504 37.71 -31.74 -32.35
C THR A 504 39.07 -31.30 -31.79
N SER A 505 39.91 -32.29 -31.51
CA SER A 505 41.34 -32.17 -31.25
C SER A 505 42.09 -31.68 -32.49
N THR A 506 42.98 -30.70 -32.33
CA THR A 506 44.21 -30.60 -33.12
C THR A 506 45.30 -29.92 -32.30
N CYS A 507 46.47 -30.54 -32.36
CA CYS A 507 47.69 -30.18 -31.65
C CYS A 507 48.31 -28.90 -32.22
N SER A 508 48.92 -28.08 -31.37
CA SER A 508 50.15 -27.37 -31.74
C SER A 508 51.01 -27.17 -30.51
N GLY A 509 52.09 -27.96 -30.41
CA GLY A 509 53.18 -27.68 -29.51
C GLY A 509 54.01 -26.49 -30.00
N ARG A 510 54.49 -25.69 -29.06
CA ARG A 510 55.76 -24.97 -29.20
C ARG A 510 56.43 -24.92 -27.84
N SER A 511 57.56 -25.60 -27.78
CA SER A 511 58.61 -25.46 -26.80
C SER A 511 59.28 -24.09 -26.91
N THR A 512 59.62 -23.50 -25.78
CA THR A 512 60.92 -22.83 -25.57
C THR A 512 61.21 -22.73 -24.08
N THR A 513 62.31 -23.37 -23.71
CA THR A 513 63.16 -23.26 -22.53
C THR A 513 63.34 -21.84 -21.98
N ARG A 514 63.18 -21.68 -20.67
CA ARG A 514 64.29 -21.47 -19.72
C ARG A 514 63.86 -21.84 -18.31
#